data_AF-W5T5S3-F1
#
_entry.id   AF-W5T5S3-F1
#
_cell.length_a   1.000
_cell.length_b   1.000
_cell.length_c   1.000
_cell.angle_alpha   90.00
_cell.angle_beta   90.00
_cell.angle_gamma   90.00
#
_symmetry.space_group_name_H-M   'P 1'
#
loop_
_entity.id
_entity.type
_entity.pdbx_description
1 polymer ?
#
loop_
_entity_poly.entity_id
_entity_poly.type
_entity_poly.pdbx_seq_one_letter_code
_entity_poly.pdbx_strand_id
1 'polypeptide(L)'
;MGAVDIEIPFEEKLSMRKGKVLENLSFDEFVRMYGDEVAVFHKNKYANGIDKYNYFKRVKDGDNLVGSTIDVWFAKNNFLKFVV
;
A
#
# COMPACT_ATOMS: atom_id res chain seq x y z
N MET A 1 -11.46 31.61 -1.59
CA MET A 1 -10.29 31.38 -0.71
C MET A 1 -9.70 30.05 -1.13
N GLY A 2 -8.52 30.05 -1.75
CA GLY A 2 -7.84 28.83 -2.21
C GLY A 2 -7.27 28.06 -1.02
N ALA A 3 -7.29 26.73 -1.10
CA ALA A 3 -6.59 25.88 -0.15
C ALA A 3 -5.10 26.25 -0.18
N VAL A 4 -4.53 26.51 0.99
CA VAL A 4 -3.08 26.65 1.14
C VAL A 4 -2.54 25.23 1.18
N ASP A 5 -1.80 24.83 0.15
CA ASP A 5 -1.07 23.56 0.16
C ASP A 5 0.05 23.67 1.20
N ILE A 6 -0.23 23.16 2.40
CA ILE A 6 0.78 23.01 3.45
C ILE A 6 1.59 21.78 3.10
N GLU A 7 2.73 21.99 2.45
CA GLU A 7 3.70 20.93 2.21
C GLU A 7 4.40 20.60 3.53
N ILE A 8 4.00 19.49 4.14
CA ILE A 8 4.68 18.97 5.34
C ILE A 8 5.91 18.21 4.85
N PRO A 9 7.14 18.65 5.18
CA PRO A 9 8.34 17.97 4.73
C PRO A 9 8.37 16.54 5.28
N PHE A 10 8.52 15.59 4.36
CA PHE A 10 8.63 14.18 4.71
C PHE A 10 10.06 13.85 5.15
N GLU A 11 10.20 13.37 6.38
CA GLU A 11 11.47 12.85 6.90
C GLU A 11 11.37 11.33 7.08
N GLU A 12 12.23 10.59 6.38
CA GLU A 12 12.27 9.14 6.49
C GLU A 12 12.86 8.71 7.84
N LYS A 13 12.02 8.06 8.67
CA LYS A 13 12.44 7.52 9.96
C LYS A 13 13.15 6.17 9.82
N LEU A 14 13.98 5.83 10.81
CA LEU A 14 14.67 4.52 10.87
C LEU A 14 13.71 3.33 10.78
N SER A 15 12.51 3.43 11.37
CA SER A 15 11.48 2.39 11.27
C SER A 15 11.04 2.13 9.82
N MET A 16 10.93 3.19 9.02
CA MET A 16 10.55 3.09 7.61
C MET A 16 11.66 2.42 6.79
N ARG A 17 12.92 2.78 7.04
CA ARG A 17 14.07 2.11 6.42
C ARG A 17 14.11 0.62 6.74
N LYS A 18 13.87 0.26 8.00
CA LYS A 18 13.78 -1.14 8.42
C LYS A 18 12.65 -1.88 7.70
N GLY A 19 11.47 -1.27 7.60
CA GLY A 19 10.34 -1.81 6.84
C GLY A 19 10.71 -2.11 5.39
N LYS A 20 11.31 -1.13 4.69
CA LYS A 20 11.77 -1.29 3.29
C LYS A 20 12.75 -2.44 3.10
N VAL A 21 13.70 -2.62 4.01
CA VAL A 21 14.69 -3.71 3.92
C VAL A 21 14.03 -5.08 4.12
N LEU A 22 13.06 -5.17 5.03
CA LEU A 22 12.41 -6.44 5.39
C LEU A 22 11.24 -6.81 4.48
N GLU A 23 10.75 -5.88 3.66
CA GLU A 23 9.56 -6.05 2.81
C GLU A 23 9.63 -7.33 1.96
N ASN A 24 10.75 -7.58 1.27
CA ASN A 24 10.90 -8.79 0.45
C ASN A 24 10.88 -10.07 1.28
N LEU A 25 11.51 -10.07 2.46
CA LEU A 25 11.53 -11.23 3.36
C LEU A 25 10.11 -11.52 3.88
N SER A 26 9.37 -10.46 4.24
CA SER A 26 7.97 -10.57 4.67
C SER A 26 7.08 -11.11 3.55
N PHE A 27 7.29 -10.69 2.30
CA PHE A 27 6.56 -11.25 1.16
C PHE A 27 6.84 -12.73 0.94
N ASP A 28 8.09 -13.15 1.00
CA ASP A 28 8.45 -14.55 0.78
C ASP A 28 7.84 -15.46 1.86
N GLU A 29 7.85 -15.03 3.13
CA GLU A 29 7.14 -15.73 4.21
C GLU A 29 5.62 -15.71 4.03
N PHE A 30 5.04 -14.60 3.57
CA PHE A 30 3.60 -14.51 3.32
C PHE A 30 3.15 -15.47 2.20
N VAL A 31 3.90 -15.54 1.10
CA VAL A 31 3.67 -16.53 0.02
C VAL A 31 3.78 -17.95 0.56
N ARG A 32 4.79 -18.24 1.38
CA ARG A 32 4.98 -19.57 1.97
C ARG A 32 3.77 -20.02 2.78
N MET A 33 3.11 -19.09 3.49
CA MET A 33 1.97 -19.38 4.35
C MET A 33 0.62 -19.37 3.64
N TYR A 34 0.44 -18.49 2.65
CA TYR A 34 -0.86 -18.16 2.07
C TYR A 34 -0.88 -18.16 0.54
N GLY A 35 0.12 -18.75 -0.12
CA GLY A 35 0.36 -18.61 -1.57
C GLY A 35 -0.87 -18.84 -2.45
N ASP A 36 -1.67 -19.87 -2.17
CA ASP A 36 -2.90 -20.19 -2.92
C ASP A 36 -4.00 -19.13 -2.77
N GLU A 37 -3.96 -18.35 -1.69
CA GLU A 37 -4.89 -17.25 -1.42
C GLU A 37 -4.39 -15.93 -2.03
N VAL A 38 -3.14 -15.81 -2.48
CA VAL A 38 -2.62 -14.53 -2.98
C VAL A 38 -3.03 -14.26 -4.43
N ALA A 39 -3.66 -13.10 -4.65
CA ALA A 39 -4.08 -12.66 -5.97
C ALA A 39 -3.05 -11.75 -6.66
N VAL A 40 -2.52 -10.75 -5.94
CA VAL A 40 -1.56 -9.77 -6.50
C VAL A 40 -0.57 -9.30 -5.43
N PHE A 41 0.71 -9.26 -5.79
CA PHE A 41 1.76 -8.56 -5.03
C PHE A 41 2.16 -7.26 -5.72
N HIS A 42 2.31 -6.21 -4.93
CA HIS A 42 2.94 -4.98 -5.39
C HIS A 42 4.27 -4.79 -4.64
N LYS A 43 5.31 -5.51 -5.06
CA LYS A 43 6.66 -5.38 -4.49
C LYS A 43 7.29 -4.05 -4.87
N ASN A 44 8.10 -3.45 -3.98
CA ASN A 44 8.92 -2.28 -4.29
C ASN A 44 8.13 -1.07 -4.82
N LYS A 45 6.95 -0.79 -4.23
CA LYS A 45 6.08 0.33 -4.63
C LYS A 45 6.74 1.71 -4.54
N TYR A 46 7.85 1.80 -3.80
CA TYR A 46 8.60 3.04 -3.56
C TYR A 46 9.83 3.22 -4.45
N ALA A 47 10.09 2.32 -5.42
CA ALA A 47 11.35 2.28 -6.17
C ALA A 47 11.70 3.56 -6.95
N ASN A 48 10.72 4.43 -7.23
CA ASN A 48 10.89 5.62 -8.06
C ASN A 48 10.44 6.93 -7.38
N GLY A 49 10.32 6.95 -6.04
CA GLY A 49 10.02 8.17 -5.29
C GLY A 49 8.61 8.77 -5.49
N ILE A 50 7.75 8.11 -6.26
CA ILE A 50 6.35 8.50 -6.42
C ILE A 50 5.49 7.44 -5.73
N ASP A 51 4.87 7.83 -4.62
CA ASP A 51 3.87 7.04 -3.91
C ASP A 51 2.62 6.96 -4.81
N LYS A 52 2.59 5.97 -5.71
CA LYS A 52 1.43 5.74 -6.57
C LYS A 52 0.47 4.86 -5.80
N TYR A 53 -0.53 5.49 -5.18
CA TYR A 53 -1.71 4.80 -4.72
C TYR A 53 -2.15 3.81 -5.81
N ASN A 54 -2.21 2.53 -5.46
CA ASN A 54 -2.64 1.47 -6.37
C ASN A 54 -4.09 1.05 -6.09
N TYR A 55 -4.74 1.72 -5.14
CA TYR A 55 -6.15 1.58 -4.84
C TYR A 55 -6.78 2.94 -4.56
N PHE A 56 -7.98 3.13 -5.11
CA PHE A 56 -8.80 4.30 -4.85
C PHE A 56 -10.25 3.90 -4.61
N LYS A 57 -10.88 4.52 -3.62
CA LYS A 57 -12.30 4.37 -3.33
C LYS A 57 -12.95 5.73 -3.24
N ARG A 58 -14.02 5.92 -4.01
CA ARG A 58 -14.91 7.07 -3.86
C ARG A 58 -15.74 6.89 -2.59
N VAL A 59 -15.76 7.90 -1.73
CA VAL A 59 -16.65 7.94 -0.56
C VAL A 59 -17.89 8.76 -0.96
N LYS A 60 -19.08 8.33 -0.52
CA LYS A 60 -20.40 8.79 -1.00
C LYS A 60 -20.53 10.31 -1.24
N ASP A 61 -21.38 10.67 -2.20
CA ASP A 61 -21.97 11.99 -2.48
C ASP A 61 -21.00 13.19 -2.62
N GLY A 62 -19.70 12.95 -2.78
CA GLY A 62 -18.71 14.00 -3.04
C GLY A 62 -17.66 13.61 -4.08
N ASP A 63 -16.87 14.60 -4.50
CA ASP A 63 -15.71 14.45 -5.38
C ASP A 63 -14.46 13.89 -4.67
N ASN A 64 -14.59 13.56 -3.39
CA ASN A 64 -13.47 13.08 -2.58
C ASN A 64 -13.11 11.63 -2.92
N LEU A 65 -11.86 11.44 -3.30
CA LEU A 65 -11.24 10.15 -3.56
C LEU A 65 -10.32 9.79 -2.39
N VAL A 66 -10.48 8.60 -1.82
CA VAL A 66 -9.55 8.07 -0.82
C VAL A 66 -8.62 7.06 -1.49
N GLY A 67 -7.31 7.30 -1.42
CA GLY A 67 -6.28 6.42 -1.95
C GLY A 67 -5.61 5.57 -0.87
N SER A 68 -5.08 4.41 -1.26
CA SER A 68 -4.17 3.61 -0.44
C SER A 68 -3.11 2.93 -1.31
N THR A 69 -1.96 2.63 -0.71
CA THR A 69 -0.82 1.94 -1.33
C THR A 69 -0.78 0.52 -0.77
N ILE A 70 -1.53 -0.40 -1.36
CA ILE A 70 -1.76 -1.79 -0.89
C ILE A 70 -0.58 -2.70 -1.24
N ASP A 71 -0.04 -3.45 -0.28
CA ASP A 71 1.07 -4.39 -0.44
C ASP A 71 0.64 -5.67 -1.15
N VAL A 72 -0.46 -6.27 -0.68
CA VAL A 72 -0.96 -7.56 -1.17
C VAL A 72 -2.48 -7.54 -1.28
N TRP A 73 -2.99 -8.05 -2.40
CA TRP A 73 -4.36 -8.49 -2.56
C TRP A 73 -4.43 -10.00 -2.41
N PHE A 74 -5.28 -10.52 -1.53
CA PHE A 74 -5.45 -11.96 -1.35
C PHE A 74 -6.94 -12.32 -1.18
N ALA A 75 -7.34 -13.41 -1.82
CA ALA A 75 -8.69 -13.93 -1.83
C ALA A 75 -8.79 -15.09 -0.82
N LYS A 76 -9.45 -14.82 0.31
CA LYS A 76 -9.74 -15.85 1.32
C LYS A 76 -11.23 -16.08 1.40
N ASN A 77 -11.68 -17.33 1.24
CA ASN A 77 -13.10 -17.71 1.30
C ASN A 77 -14.00 -16.86 0.37
N ASN A 78 -13.56 -16.60 -0.87
CA ASN A 78 -14.22 -15.72 -1.84
C ASN A 78 -14.35 -14.23 -1.43
N PHE A 79 -13.68 -13.81 -0.36
CA PHE A 79 -13.55 -12.40 0.01
C PHE A 79 -12.17 -11.88 -0.37
N LEU A 80 -12.15 -10.78 -1.13
CA LEU A 80 -10.94 -10.05 -1.41
C LEU A 80 -10.56 -9.21 -0.18
N LYS A 81 -9.36 -9.46 0.35
CA LYS A 81 -8.76 -8.72 1.45
C LYS A 81 -7.46 -8.08 0.98
N PHE A 82 -7.06 -7.01 1.66
CA PHE A 82 -5.82 -6.31 1.38
C PHE A 82 -4.97 -6.19 2.64
N VAL A 83 -3.65 -6.18 2.44
CA VAL A 83 -2.65 -5.80 3.45
C VAL A 83 -2.06 -4.46 2.99
N VAL A 84 -2.06 -3.47 3.88
CA VAL A 84 -1.44 -2.14 3.66
C VAL A 84 -0.11 -2.10 4.39
#